data_AF-A0A1Y5FR32-F1
#
_entry.id   AF-A0A1Y5FR32-F1
#
_cell.length_a   1.000
_cell.length_b   1.000
_cell.length_c   1.000
_cell.angle_alpha   90.00
_cell.angle_beta   90.00
_cell.angle_gamma   90.00
#
_symmetry.space_group_name_H-M   'P 1'
#
loop_
_entity.id
_entity.type
_entity.pdbx_description
1 polymer ?
#
loop_
_entity_poly.entity_id
_entity_poly.type
_entity_poly.pdbx_seq_one_letter_code
_entity_poly.pdbx_strand_id
1 'polypeptide(L)'
;MGCSSMILSWQENKSPGECAESMCYHSEYAGTEESGIRLALAECVEKSISLLATNINDESLYLLFEWCAASSVLSIVVTDSTKKVDSAQVVKCGFTRLEAEDLQYWLGDYFTTCESFMRYSLVAAFHGQTRVESVLL
;
A
#
# COMPACT_ATOMS: atom_id res chain seq x y z
N MET A 1 -9.41 -4.47 23.48
CA MET A 1 -7.95 -4.34 23.72
C MET A 1 -7.25 -5.48 22.99
N GLY A 2 -7.09 -5.36 21.67
CA GLY A 2 -6.23 -6.27 20.91
C GLY A 2 -4.84 -5.65 20.90
N CYS A 3 -3.87 -6.28 21.53
CA CYS A 3 -2.49 -5.92 21.30
C CYS A 3 -2.17 -6.32 19.86
N SER A 4 -2.16 -5.36 18.92
CA SER A 4 -1.63 -5.60 17.57
C SER A 4 -0.17 -6.01 17.74
N SER A 5 0.09 -7.31 17.66
CA SER A 5 1.45 -7.80 17.47
C SER A 5 1.89 -7.27 16.11
N MET A 6 2.70 -6.22 16.08
CA MET A 6 3.28 -5.72 14.83
C MET A 6 4.12 -6.85 14.23
N ILE A 7 3.66 -7.43 13.12
CA ILE A 7 4.40 -8.50 12.45
C ILE A 7 5.35 -7.96 11.39
N LEU A 8 5.19 -6.69 10.99
CA LEU A 8 6.09 -5.99 10.08
C LEU A 8 7.10 -5.13 10.84
N SER A 9 8.35 -5.17 10.39
CA SER A 9 9.43 -4.29 10.86
C SER A 9 9.78 -3.29 9.75
N TRP A 10 9.43 -2.02 9.94
CA TRP A 10 9.61 -0.99 8.91
C TRP A 10 11.03 -0.46 8.87
N GLN A 11 11.59 -0.40 7.67
CA GLN A 11 12.88 0.20 7.37
C GLN A 11 12.67 1.41 6.45
N GLU A 12 13.35 2.52 6.74
CA GLU A 12 13.20 3.79 6.04
C GLU A 12 14.38 4.05 5.11
N ASN A 13 14.12 4.13 3.81
CA ASN A 13 15.13 4.45 2.81
C ASN A 13 14.80 5.78 2.15
N LYS A 14 15.68 6.76 2.31
CA LYS A 14 15.64 8.01 1.55
C LYS A 14 16.30 7.82 0.21
N SER A 15 15.58 8.10 -0.88
CA SER A 15 16.18 8.23 -2.20
C SER A 15 16.36 9.72 -2.52
N PRO A 16 17.57 10.17 -2.90
CA PRO A 16 17.78 11.53 -3.36
C PRO A 16 17.09 11.70 -4.72
N GLY A 17 15.90 12.30 -4.73
CA GLY A 17 15.23 12.76 -5.94
C GLY A 17 15.67 14.19 -6.29
N GLU A 18 15.71 14.54 -7.58
CA GLU A 18 16.26 15.80 -8.08
C GLU A 18 15.51 17.08 -7.64
N CYS A 19 14.34 16.98 -6.99
CA CYS A 19 13.61 18.15 -6.45
C CYS A 19 12.83 17.91 -5.14
N ALA A 20 12.77 16.68 -4.60
CA ALA A 20 12.16 16.38 -3.31
C ALA A 20 12.74 15.09 -2.74
N GLU A 21 12.93 15.02 -1.41
CA GLU A 21 13.29 13.77 -0.74
C GLU A 21 12.11 12.79 -0.84
N SER A 22 12.27 11.72 -1.62
CA SER A 22 11.31 10.62 -1.63
C SER A 22 11.69 9.58 -0.57
N MET A 23 10.71 9.13 0.21
CA MET A 23 10.88 8.16 1.29
C MET A 23 10.22 6.84 0.94
N CYS A 24 10.97 5.75 1.05
CA CYS A 24 10.45 4.41 0.89
C CYS A 24 10.45 3.70 2.25
N TYR A 25 9.27 3.37 2.75
CA TYR A 25 9.07 2.50 3.90
C TYR A 25 8.96 1.07 3.40
N HIS A 26 9.92 0.22 3.73
CA HIS A 26 9.91 -1.17 3.30
C HIS A 26 9.85 -2.13 4.48
N SER A 27 9.19 -3.27 4.27
CA SER A 27 9.22 -4.42 5.16
C SER A 27 9.09 -5.70 4.35
N GLU A 28 9.23 -6.83 5.04
CA GLU A 28 9.06 -8.15 4.46
C GLU A 28 8.29 -9.03 5.43
N TYR A 29 7.37 -9.83 4.90
CA TYR A 29 6.67 -10.85 5.65
C TYR A 29 7.06 -12.23 5.13
N ALA A 30 7.75 -12.98 5.99
CA ALA A 30 8.27 -14.32 5.68
C ALA A 30 7.28 -15.45 6.00
N GLY A 31 6.16 -15.15 6.67
CA GLY A 31 5.13 -16.15 6.95
C GLY A 31 4.36 -16.58 5.71
N THR A 32 3.66 -17.70 5.82
CA THR A 32 2.87 -18.28 4.71
C THR A 32 1.44 -18.61 5.12
N GLU A 33 1.11 -18.39 6.38
CA GLU A 33 -0.22 -18.55 6.93
C GLU A 33 -1.14 -17.40 6.48
N GLU A 34 -2.32 -17.76 5.98
CA GLU A 34 -3.30 -16.79 5.48
C GLU A 34 -3.59 -15.68 6.51
N SER A 35 -3.81 -16.05 7.77
CA SER A 35 -4.10 -15.09 8.84
C SER A 35 -2.98 -14.07 9.02
N GLY A 36 -1.72 -14.49 8.89
CA GLY A 36 -0.58 -13.60 9.05
C GLY A 36 -0.36 -12.75 7.80
N ILE A 37 -0.59 -13.27 6.60
CA ILE A 37 -0.60 -12.46 5.37
C ILE A 37 -1.66 -11.36 5.45
N ARG A 38 -2.88 -11.69 5.88
CA ARG A 38 -3.97 -10.71 6.05
C ARG A 38 -3.63 -9.63 7.09
N LEU A 39 -3.00 -10.02 8.20
CA LEU A 39 -2.50 -9.06 9.20
C LEU A 39 -1.41 -8.15 8.60
N ALA A 40 -0.47 -8.70 7.83
CA ALA A 40 0.59 -7.93 7.19
C ALA A 40 0.03 -6.95 6.17
N LEU A 41 -0.98 -7.36 5.37
CA LEU A 41 -1.68 -6.48 4.45
C LEU A 41 -2.39 -5.33 5.18
N ALA A 42 -3.11 -5.64 6.26
CA ALA A 42 -3.73 -4.61 7.09
C ALA A 42 -2.69 -3.63 7.66
N GLU A 43 -1.55 -4.12 8.15
CA GLU A 43 -0.45 -3.25 8.62
C GLU A 43 0.16 -2.40 7.51
N CYS A 44 0.26 -2.91 6.28
CA CYS A 44 0.71 -2.12 5.12
C CYS A 44 -0.26 -0.99 4.80
N VAL A 45 -1.56 -1.26 4.85
CA VAL A 45 -2.60 -0.25 4.61
C VAL A 45 -2.57 0.79 5.74
N GLU A 46 -2.54 0.38 7.01
CA GLU A 46 -2.47 1.30 8.14
C GLU A 46 -1.20 2.15 8.12
N LYS A 47 -0.05 1.57 7.75
CA LYS A 47 1.18 2.33 7.55
C LYS A 47 1.00 3.37 6.45
N SER A 48 0.37 3.02 5.34
CA SER A 48 0.09 3.96 4.24
C SER A 48 -0.87 5.07 4.67
N ILE A 49 -1.92 4.73 5.43
CA ILE A 49 -2.89 5.69 5.99
C ILE A 49 -2.19 6.68 6.92
N SER A 50 -1.24 6.22 7.74
CA SER A 50 -0.46 7.09 8.63
C SER A 50 0.35 8.17 7.90
N LEU A 51 0.64 7.96 6.61
CA LEU A 51 1.40 8.89 5.76
C LEU A 51 0.50 9.82 4.94
N LEU A 52 -0.82 9.60 4.92
CA LEU A 52 -1.76 10.34 4.07
C LEU A 52 -1.79 11.84 4.39
N ALA A 53 -1.69 12.20 5.67
CA ALA A 53 -1.66 13.61 6.09
C ALA A 53 -0.53 14.42 5.43
N THR A 54 0.55 13.75 5.03
CA THR A 54 1.72 14.34 4.35
C THR A 54 1.80 14.01 2.86
N ASN A 55 1.13 12.95 2.40
CA ASN A 55 1.14 12.52 1.01
C ASN A 55 0.01 13.11 0.17
N ILE A 56 -1.08 13.55 0.80
CA ILE A 56 -2.23 14.15 0.10
C ILE A 56 -1.93 15.62 -0.22
N ASN A 57 -2.19 15.98 -1.46
CA ASN A 57 -2.24 17.35 -1.96
C ASN A 57 -3.53 17.55 -2.79
N ASP A 58 -3.72 18.75 -3.34
CA ASP A 58 -4.93 19.09 -4.11
C ASP A 58 -5.12 18.28 -5.40
N GLU A 59 -4.08 17.62 -5.91
CA GLU A 59 -4.12 16.80 -7.12
C GLU A 59 -4.31 15.30 -6.84
N SER A 60 -4.26 14.89 -5.56
CA SER A 60 -4.31 13.49 -5.13
C SER A 60 -5.71 12.91 -5.33
N LEU A 61 -5.80 11.72 -5.94
CA LEU A 61 -7.09 11.03 -6.16
C LEU A 61 -7.08 9.57 -5.72
N TYR A 62 -6.00 8.84 -6.00
CA TYR A 62 -5.95 7.40 -5.76
C TYR A 62 -4.99 7.05 -4.63
N LEU A 63 -5.41 6.10 -3.79
CA LEU A 63 -4.48 5.24 -3.05
C LEU A 63 -4.29 3.98 -3.89
N LEU A 64 -3.15 3.89 -4.56
CA LEU A 64 -2.87 2.85 -5.55
C LEU A 64 -2.08 1.70 -4.91
N PHE A 65 -2.59 0.50 -5.08
CA PHE A 65 -2.00 -0.78 -4.69
C PHE A 65 -1.41 -1.45 -5.93
N GLU A 66 -0.10 -1.64 -5.92
CA GLU A 66 0.67 -2.15 -7.06
C GLU A 66 1.30 -3.48 -6.69
N TRP A 67 0.86 -4.56 -7.31
CA TRP A 67 1.46 -5.88 -7.10
C TRP A 67 2.47 -6.20 -8.21
N CYS A 68 3.72 -6.44 -7.84
CA CYS A 68 4.74 -6.95 -8.74
C CYS A 68 4.95 -8.44 -8.50
N ALA A 69 4.35 -9.29 -9.35
CA ALA A 69 4.48 -10.75 -9.22
C ALA A 69 5.93 -11.25 -9.37
N ALA A 70 6.76 -10.57 -10.17
CA ALA A 70 8.14 -10.98 -10.41
C ALA A 70 9.05 -10.82 -9.18
N SER A 71 8.78 -9.81 -8.33
CA SER A 71 9.53 -9.58 -7.09
C SER A 71 8.73 -9.95 -5.84
N SER A 72 7.46 -10.36 -6.00
CA SER A 72 6.50 -10.59 -4.92
C SER A 72 6.40 -9.41 -3.93
N VAL A 73 6.34 -8.19 -4.48
CA VAL A 73 6.28 -6.95 -3.69
C VAL A 73 4.97 -6.22 -3.96
N LEU A 74 4.27 -5.87 -2.88
CA LEU A 74 3.19 -4.88 -2.88
C LEU A 74 3.80 -3.49 -2.67
N SER A 75 3.48 -2.53 -3.53
CA SER A 75 3.72 -1.11 -3.31
C SER A 75 2.41 -0.37 -3.12
N ILE A 76 2.36 0.58 -2.17
CA ILE A 76 1.20 1.42 -1.89
C ILE A 76 1.63 2.88 -1.97
N VAL A 77 0.96 3.65 -2.82
CA VAL A 77 1.31 5.04 -3.12
C VAL A 77 0.07 5.90 -3.36
N VAL A 78 0.12 7.16 -2.92
CA VAL A 78 -0.89 8.15 -3.33
C VAL A 78 -0.49 8.71 -4.69
N THR A 79 -1.43 8.78 -5.63
CA THR A 79 -1.19 9.32 -6.97
C THR A 79 -2.34 10.22 -7.43
N ASP A 80 -2.01 11.09 -8.38
CA ASP A 80 -2.97 11.93 -9.08
C ASP A 80 -4.02 11.16 -9.90
N SER A 81 -4.99 11.88 -10.45
CA SER A 81 -6.05 11.30 -11.28
C SER A 81 -5.55 10.56 -12.54
N THR A 82 -4.36 10.91 -13.05
CA THR A 82 -3.76 10.26 -14.21
C THR A 82 -2.91 9.03 -13.86
N LYS A 83 -2.68 8.77 -12.56
CA LYS A 83 -1.82 7.71 -12.02
C LYS A 83 -0.34 7.84 -12.43
N LYS A 84 0.14 9.06 -12.70
CA LYS A 84 1.49 9.34 -13.20
C LYS A 84 2.33 10.17 -12.24
N VAL A 85 1.69 10.93 -11.35
CA VAL A 85 2.37 11.78 -10.38
C VAL A 85 2.15 11.21 -8.99
N ASP A 86 3.18 10.54 -8.50
CA ASP A 86 3.19 9.88 -7.20
C ASP A 86 3.59 10.85 -6.08
N SER A 87 3.01 10.65 -4.91
CA SER A 87 3.44 11.30 -3.67
C SER A 87 4.86 10.87 -3.26
N ALA A 88 5.52 11.69 -2.44
CA ALA A 88 6.91 11.48 -2.07
C ALA A 88 7.15 10.22 -1.23
N GLN A 89 6.15 9.73 -0.50
CA GLN A 89 6.33 8.59 0.41
C GLN A 89 5.58 7.36 -0.08
N VAL A 90 6.27 6.23 -0.14
CA VAL A 90 5.75 4.95 -0.63
C VAL A 90 5.95 3.87 0.43
N VAL A 91 4.95 3.00 0.59
CA VAL A 91 5.05 1.79 1.42
C VAL A 91 5.28 0.59 0.51
N LYS A 92 6.25 -0.27 0.84
CA LYS A 92 6.54 -1.50 0.11
C LYS A 92 6.59 -2.68 1.09
N CYS A 93 6.00 -3.80 0.70
CA CYS A 93 6.10 -5.03 1.48
C CYS A 93 6.36 -6.23 0.57
N GLY A 94 7.42 -6.97 0.87
CA GLY A 94 7.69 -8.26 0.23
C GLY A 94 6.88 -9.39 0.88
N PHE A 95 6.37 -10.30 0.08
CA PHE A 95 5.65 -11.50 0.53
C PHE A 95 6.26 -12.74 -0.10
N THR A 96 6.39 -13.83 0.68
CA THR A 96 7.01 -15.07 0.19
C THR A 96 6.07 -15.89 -0.70
N ARG A 97 4.77 -15.86 -0.42
CA ARG A 97 3.77 -16.67 -1.14
C ARG A 97 2.42 -15.97 -1.14
N LEU A 98 2.19 -15.14 -2.14
CA LEU A 98 0.97 -14.37 -2.30
C LEU A 98 0.64 -14.23 -3.78
N GLU A 99 -0.57 -14.60 -4.15
CA GLU A 99 -1.10 -14.42 -5.51
C GLU A 99 -1.84 -13.09 -5.61
N ALA A 100 -1.92 -12.54 -6.83
CA ALA A 100 -2.50 -11.22 -7.07
C ALA A 100 -4.01 -11.20 -6.75
N GLU A 101 -4.71 -12.28 -7.06
CA GLU A 101 -6.15 -12.44 -6.86
C GLU A 101 -6.51 -12.44 -5.37
N ASP A 102 -5.74 -13.17 -4.55
CA ASP A 102 -5.92 -13.21 -3.11
C ASP A 102 -5.66 -11.84 -2.48
N LEU A 103 -4.59 -11.17 -2.92
CA LEU A 103 -4.25 -9.83 -2.46
C LEU A 103 -5.35 -8.82 -2.82
N GLN A 104 -5.87 -8.83 -4.04
CA GLN A 104 -6.97 -7.95 -4.45
C GLN A 104 -8.23 -8.21 -3.61
N TYR A 105 -8.60 -9.48 -3.44
CA TYR A 105 -9.78 -9.86 -2.67
C TYR A 105 -9.66 -9.44 -1.21
N TRP A 106 -8.52 -9.69 -0.56
CA TRP A 106 -8.30 -9.34 0.84
C TRP A 106 -8.18 -7.83 1.07
N LEU A 107 -7.62 -7.08 0.13
CA LEU A 107 -7.64 -5.62 0.19
C LEU A 107 -9.07 -5.08 0.09
N GLY A 108 -9.87 -5.58 -0.85
CA GLY A 108 -11.29 -5.21 -0.97
C GLY A 108 -12.07 -5.50 0.31
N ASP A 109 -11.94 -6.71 0.86
CA ASP A 109 -12.54 -7.11 2.13
C ASP A 109 -12.12 -6.17 3.28
N TYR A 110 -10.81 -5.88 3.39
CA TYR A 110 -10.28 -4.98 4.41
C TYR A 110 -10.87 -3.57 4.31
N PHE A 111 -10.99 -3.00 3.10
CA PHE A 111 -11.55 -1.66 2.89
C PHE A 111 -13.03 -1.55 3.28
N THR A 112 -13.79 -2.65 3.28
CA THR A 112 -15.17 -2.62 3.83
C THR A 112 -15.23 -2.30 5.32
N THR A 113 -14.12 -2.51 6.04
CA THR A 113 -14.00 -2.31 7.49
C THR A 113 -13.00 -1.23 7.89
N CYS A 114 -12.30 -0.61 6.94
CA CYS A 114 -11.23 0.36 7.20
C CYS A 114 -11.79 1.78 7.40
N GLU A 115 -12.30 2.06 8.60
CA GLU A 115 -12.79 3.40 8.97
C GLU A 115 -11.69 4.48 8.87
N SER A 116 -10.43 4.11 9.11
CA SER A 116 -9.28 5.01 9.04
C SER A 116 -9.10 5.61 7.64
N PHE A 117 -9.39 4.84 6.59
CA PHE A 117 -9.31 5.29 5.20
C PHE A 117 -10.50 6.17 4.81
N MET A 118 -11.71 5.85 5.29
CA MET A 118 -12.96 6.56 4.94
C MET A 118 -12.97 8.06 5.34
N ARG A 119 -11.99 8.49 6.13
CA ARG A 119 -11.78 9.90 6.49
C ARG A 119 -11.18 10.74 5.37
N TYR A 120 -10.63 10.10 4.34
CA TYR A 120 -9.95 10.76 3.23
C TYR A 120 -10.79 10.62 1.94
N SER A 121 -10.73 11.64 1.08
CA SER A 121 -11.45 11.65 -0.21
C SER A 121 -10.71 10.88 -1.32
N LEU A 122 -9.89 9.89 -0.96
CA LEU A 122 -9.15 9.07 -1.91
C LEU A 122 -9.97 7.87 -2.36
N VAL A 123 -9.65 7.37 -3.55
CA VAL A 123 -10.21 6.15 -4.11
C VAL A 123 -9.16 5.05 -4.06
N ALA A 124 -9.47 3.91 -3.44
CA ALA A 124 -8.59 2.75 -3.45
C ALA A 124 -8.62 2.07 -4.83
N ALA A 125 -7.46 1.84 -5.43
CA ALA A 125 -7.34 1.17 -6.73
C ALA A 125 -6.21 0.14 -6.70
N PHE A 126 -6.39 -0.97 -7.39
CA PHE A 126 -5.43 -2.08 -7.45
C PHE A 126 -5.01 -2.37 -8.89
N HIS A 127 -3.73 -2.70 -9.11
CA HIS A 127 -3.27 -3.33 -10.34
C HIS A 127 -2.13 -4.33 -10.08
N GLY A 128 -2.05 -5.35 -10.93
CA GLY A 128 -0.96 -6.36 -10.91
C GLY A 128 -0.11 -6.41 -12.17
N GLN A 129 -0.37 -5.52 -13.14
CA GLN A 129 0.34 -5.48 -14.43
C GLN A 129 0.68 -4.05 -14.82
N THR A 130 -0.36 -3.25 -15.11
CA THR A 130 -0.20 -1.87 -15.52
C THR A 130 -1.18 -0.96 -14.78
N ARG A 131 -0.76 0.29 -14.52
CA ARG A 131 -1.61 1.29 -13.87
C ARG A 131 -2.87 1.64 -14.67
N VAL A 132 -2.85 1.44 -15.99
CA VAL A 132 -4.00 1.70 -16.87
C VAL A 132 -5.10 0.66 -16.66
N GLU A 133 -4.72 -0.58 -16.35
CA GLU A 133 -5.62 -1.70 -16.09
C GLU A 133 -6.04 -1.78 -14.62
N SER A 134 -5.80 -0.72 -13.84
CA SER A 134 -6.20 -0.69 -12.44
C SER A 134 -7.71 -0.80 -12.27
N VAL A 135 -8.14 -1.56 -11.26
CA VAL A 135 -9.53 -1.72 -10.86
C VAL A 135 -9.77 -1.05 -9.52
N LEU A 136 -11.00 -0.59 -9.27
CA LEU A 136 -11.36 -0.05 -7.97
C LEU A 136 -11.58 -1.20 -6.98
N LEU A 137 -11.15 -0.98 -5.74
CA LEU A 137 -11.35 -1.89 -4.61
C LEU A 137 -12.64 -1.55 -3.86
#